data_AF-A0A8S0VC28-F1
#
_entry.id   AF-A0A8S0VC28-F1
#
_cell.length_a   1.000
_cell.length_b   1.000
_cell.length_c   1.000
_cell.angle_alpha   90.00
_cell.angle_beta   90.00
_cell.angle_gamma   90.00
#
_symmetry.space_group_name_H-M   'P 1'
#
loop_
_entity.id
_entity.type
_entity.pdbx_description
1 polymer ?
#
loop_
_entity_poly.entity_id
_entity_poly.type
_entity_poly.pdbx_seq_one_letter_code
_entity_poly.pdbx_strand_id
1 'polypeptide(L)'
;MSKEKKEIERVRNMTEEERRKWERKNPKPAGQPKKKWRFMQRYYHDGIFFQTNPDDEGGTAKADNIYARDFSDPTGEDKMDKTILPGVMQVKHFGCRGRVKWTHLSNEDTTDWNYNPWTCDYALCAKYNARMAGMNAPIAKPKGSKKLKYWETHLGLKIRPGYTSYDSYIQRQLNKTLNPKLRKIWTTRDWNRKIHVFLTFFNDLKKENLLFNSSKALCIGARMGQEVEALKRVGVSDSIGIDLVPSPPLVVKGDFHHQPFDDETFDFEFSNVFDHALYPGKFVDEIQRTLKPGGVCVLHVALSRRSDKYSANDLFSVEPLKKLFQRAELVHVRTVDGFGLDTEVVFRKNK
;
A
#
# COMPACT_ATOMS: atom_id res chain seq x y z
N MET A 1 -12.20 44.17 34.28
CA MET A 1 -11.25 43.19 33.70
C MET A 1 -11.97 41.88 33.47
N SER A 2 -12.35 41.63 32.21
CA SER A 2 -13.22 40.51 31.77
C SER A 2 -12.74 39.16 32.31
N LYS A 3 -13.68 38.28 32.68
CA LYS A 3 -13.41 36.89 33.09
C LYS A 3 -12.49 36.18 32.09
N GLU A 4 -12.60 36.52 30.82
CA GLU A 4 -11.75 36.00 29.73
C GLU A 4 -10.27 36.39 29.89
N LYS A 5 -9.95 37.61 30.32
CA LYS A 5 -8.55 38.02 30.53
C LYS A 5 -7.91 37.23 31.67
N LYS A 6 -8.66 37.00 32.75
CA LYS A 6 -8.22 36.16 33.89
C LYS A 6 -8.07 34.69 33.48
N GLU A 7 -8.91 34.21 32.58
CA GLU A 7 -8.86 32.84 32.05
C GLU A 7 -7.66 32.64 31.09
N ILE A 8 -7.38 33.62 30.22
CA ILE A 8 -6.20 33.63 29.35
C ILE A 8 -4.91 33.66 30.18
N GLU A 9 -4.86 34.49 31.22
CA GLU A 9 -3.71 34.59 32.13
C GLU A 9 -3.51 33.30 32.94
N ARG A 10 -4.61 32.68 33.39
CA ARG A 10 -4.58 31.35 34.03
C ARG A 10 -4.02 30.28 33.09
N VAL A 11 -4.46 30.24 31.83
CA VAL A 11 -3.97 29.27 30.84
C VAL A 11 -2.49 29.49 30.49
N ARG A 12 -2.02 30.74 30.48
CA ARG A 12 -0.61 31.08 30.26
C ARG A 12 0.30 30.68 31.42
N ASN A 13 -0.21 30.66 32.64
CA ASN A 13 0.55 30.34 33.85
C ASN A 13 0.51 28.83 34.24
N MET A 14 -0.24 27.98 33.51
CA MET A 14 -0.30 26.54 33.76
C MET A 14 0.87 25.79 33.11
N THR A 15 1.26 24.67 33.72
CA THR A 15 2.23 23.74 33.14
C THR A 15 1.62 22.89 32.01
N GLU A 16 2.46 22.37 31.10
CA GLU A 16 2.02 21.62 29.91
C GLU A 16 1.17 20.37 30.26
N GLU A 17 1.46 19.71 31.38
CA GLU A 17 0.71 18.54 31.83
C GLU A 17 -0.69 18.89 32.36
N GLU A 18 -0.80 20.02 33.05
CA GLU A 18 -2.06 20.56 33.56
C GLU A 18 -2.92 21.08 32.42
N ARG A 19 -2.32 21.75 31.43
CA ARG A 19 -2.96 22.18 30.20
C ARG A 19 -3.59 21.01 29.44
N ARG A 20 -2.86 19.90 29.30
CA ARG A 20 -3.40 18.69 28.66
C ARG A 20 -4.57 18.06 29.42
N LYS A 21 -4.53 18.07 30.76
CA LYS A 21 -5.66 17.60 31.59
C LYS A 21 -6.86 18.54 31.50
N TRP A 22 -6.62 19.85 31.41
CA TRP A 22 -7.65 20.88 31.27
C TRP A 22 -8.32 20.84 29.89
N GLU A 23 -7.56 20.74 28.79
CA GLU A 23 -8.11 20.60 27.43
C GLU A 23 -8.90 19.30 27.24
N ARG A 24 -8.54 18.23 27.98
CA ARG A 24 -9.31 16.98 28.01
C ARG A 24 -10.63 17.12 28.78
N LYS A 25 -10.67 17.94 29.83
CA LYS A 25 -11.87 18.21 30.63
C LYS A 25 -12.80 19.24 29.97
N ASN A 26 -12.22 20.20 29.22
CA ASN A 26 -12.91 21.26 28.51
C ASN A 26 -12.66 21.12 26.99
N PRO A 27 -13.26 20.11 26.33
CA PRO A 27 -13.16 19.99 24.89
C PRO A 27 -13.80 21.23 24.24
N LYS A 28 -13.17 21.74 23.18
CA LYS A 28 -13.77 22.81 22.38
C LYS A 28 -15.12 22.32 21.85
N PRO A 29 -16.17 23.16 21.88
CA PRO A 29 -17.44 22.77 21.29
C PRO A 29 -17.20 22.37 19.83
N ALA A 30 -17.67 21.18 19.47
CA ALA A 30 -17.55 20.69 18.11
C ALA A 30 -18.26 21.69 17.19
N GLY A 31 -17.58 22.11 16.11
CA GLY A 31 -18.23 22.90 15.08
C GLY A 31 -19.44 22.16 14.53
N GLN A 32 -20.42 22.91 14.02
CA GLN A 32 -21.59 22.30 13.40
C GLN A 32 -21.17 21.38 12.24
N PRO A 33 -21.84 20.23 12.05
CA PRO A 33 -21.50 19.30 10.98
C PRO A 33 -21.62 20.00 9.62
N LYS A 34 -20.53 20.04 8.86
CA LYS A 34 -20.54 20.61 7.51
C LYS A 34 -21.45 19.76 6.62
N LYS A 35 -22.48 20.37 6.04
CA LYS A 35 -23.35 19.72 5.06
C LYS A 35 -22.57 19.42 3.79
N LYS A 36 -22.88 18.28 3.15
CA LYS A 36 -22.21 17.82 1.94
C LYS A 36 -22.88 18.45 0.72
N TRP A 37 -22.10 19.21 -0.04
CA TRP A 37 -22.55 19.89 -1.26
C TRP A 37 -22.58 18.93 -2.45
N ARG A 38 -23.46 19.18 -3.42
CA ARG A 38 -23.49 18.43 -4.69
C ARG A 38 -22.32 18.82 -5.58
N PHE A 39 -21.95 17.92 -6.49
CA PHE A 39 -20.87 18.15 -7.45
C PHE A 39 -21.18 19.37 -8.33
N MET A 40 -20.26 20.33 -8.38
CA MET A 40 -20.38 21.62 -9.08
C MET A 40 -21.50 22.56 -8.58
N GLN A 41 -22.03 22.35 -7.38
CA GLN A 41 -23.00 23.26 -6.78
C GLN A 41 -22.40 24.66 -6.55
N ARG A 42 -23.16 25.71 -6.84
CA ARG A 42 -22.73 27.09 -6.59
C ARG A 42 -22.76 27.37 -5.08
N TYR A 43 -21.62 27.83 -4.56
CA TYR A 43 -21.52 28.37 -3.22
C TYR A 43 -22.10 29.78 -3.17
N TYR A 44 -23.05 29.98 -2.27
CA TYR A 44 -23.56 31.29 -1.88
C TYR A 44 -22.97 31.60 -0.50
N HIS A 45 -22.30 32.75 -0.38
CA HIS A 45 -21.74 33.18 0.89
C HIS A 45 -22.80 33.97 1.67
N ASP A 46 -23.04 33.61 2.93
CA ASP A 46 -24.11 34.17 3.77
C ASP A 46 -23.83 35.62 4.28
N GLY A 47 -22.92 36.34 3.62
CA GLY A 47 -22.35 37.60 4.12
C GLY A 47 -21.48 37.43 5.37
N ILE A 48 -20.94 38.53 5.91
CA ILE A 48 -20.22 38.59 7.21
C ILE A 48 -20.93 39.55 8.17
N PHE A 49 -21.79 40.42 7.63
CA PHE A 49 -22.46 41.48 8.38
C PHE A 49 -23.81 40.99 8.95
N PHE A 50 -24.17 41.48 10.14
CA PHE A 50 -25.47 41.27 10.79
C PHE A 50 -25.83 39.82 11.15
N GLN A 51 -24.83 38.92 11.28
CA GLN A 51 -25.06 37.52 11.67
C GLN A 51 -25.15 37.32 13.19
N THR A 52 -24.60 38.24 13.97
CA THR A 52 -24.71 38.25 15.43
C THR A 52 -25.79 39.23 15.87
N ASN A 53 -26.43 38.95 17.00
CA ASN A 53 -27.28 39.96 17.64
C ASN A 53 -26.45 41.23 17.88
N PRO A 54 -27.01 42.43 17.64
CA PRO A 54 -26.35 43.67 17.99
C PRO A 54 -26.07 43.71 19.50
N ASP A 55 -24.88 44.20 19.87
CA ASP A 55 -24.45 44.34 21.27
C ASP A 55 -25.10 45.55 21.97
N ASP A 56 -25.71 46.47 21.19
CA ASP A 56 -26.32 47.71 21.68
C ASP A 56 -27.79 47.51 22.12
N GLU A 57 -28.13 48.01 23.30
CA GLU A 57 -29.48 47.92 23.92
C GLU A 57 -30.61 48.60 23.10
N GLY A 58 -30.25 49.43 22.12
CA GLY A 58 -31.18 50.11 21.21
C GLY A 58 -31.33 49.45 19.83
N GLY A 59 -30.65 48.33 19.57
CA GLY A 59 -30.73 47.60 18.31
C GLY A 59 -32.11 46.98 18.08
N THR A 60 -32.90 47.57 17.18
CA THR A 60 -34.28 47.15 16.88
C THR A 60 -34.36 45.88 16.02
N ALA A 61 -33.23 45.40 15.49
CA ALA A 61 -33.15 44.19 14.69
C ALA A 61 -32.71 43.01 15.59
N LYS A 62 -33.68 42.22 16.06
CA LYS A 62 -33.39 40.85 16.52
C LYS A 62 -32.71 40.10 15.37
N ALA A 63 -31.77 39.19 15.64
CA ALA A 63 -31.24 38.32 14.59
C ALA A 63 -32.43 37.63 13.90
N ASP A 64 -32.70 38.05 12.66
CA ASP A 64 -33.84 37.54 11.92
C ASP A 64 -33.62 36.04 11.69
N ASN A 65 -34.67 35.24 11.87
CA ASN A 65 -34.69 33.80 11.60
C ASN A 65 -34.29 33.43 10.14
N ILE A 66 -34.05 34.44 9.29
CA ILE A 66 -33.54 34.34 7.93
C ILE A 66 -32.16 33.68 7.91
N TYR A 67 -31.26 34.00 8.84
CA TYR A 67 -29.91 33.43 8.89
C TYR A 67 -29.84 32.00 9.44
N ALA A 68 -30.94 31.51 10.02
CA ALA A 68 -31.05 30.11 10.46
C ALA A 68 -31.52 29.16 9.34
N ARG A 69 -31.76 29.67 8.13
CA ARG A 69 -32.18 28.87 6.97
C ARG A 69 -31.04 27.99 6.47
N ASP A 70 -31.40 26.93 5.75
CA ASP A 70 -30.42 26.08 5.10
C ASP A 70 -29.91 26.69 3.79
N PHE A 71 -28.74 27.32 3.84
CA PHE A 71 -28.08 27.88 2.66
C PHE A 71 -27.28 26.83 1.86
N SER A 72 -27.23 25.58 2.33
CA SER A 72 -26.51 24.49 1.65
C SER A 72 -27.32 23.78 0.56
N ASP A 73 -28.60 24.12 0.40
CA ASP A 73 -29.48 23.43 -0.56
C ASP A 73 -29.21 23.83 -2.02
N PRO A 74 -29.29 22.87 -2.97
CA PRO A 74 -29.05 23.14 -4.38
C PRO A 74 -30.14 24.03 -4.96
N THR A 75 -29.73 25.11 -5.62
CA THR A 75 -30.64 26.12 -6.19
C THR A 75 -30.65 26.04 -7.71
N GLY A 76 -31.83 26.18 -8.32
CA GLY A 76 -32.00 26.25 -9.78
C GLY A 76 -31.43 25.04 -10.53
N GLU A 77 -30.47 25.29 -11.41
CA GLU A 77 -29.79 24.29 -12.26
C GLU A 77 -28.94 23.28 -11.46
N ASP A 78 -28.60 23.57 -10.20
CA ASP A 78 -27.83 22.68 -9.33
C ASP A 78 -28.64 21.50 -8.78
N LYS A 79 -29.96 21.48 -9.03
CA LYS A 79 -30.82 20.32 -8.69
C LYS A 79 -30.52 19.10 -9.57
N MET A 80 -29.96 19.31 -10.77
CA MET A 80 -29.60 18.25 -11.70
C MET A 80 -28.28 17.56 -11.28
N ASP A 81 -28.18 16.25 -11.50
CA ASP A 81 -26.95 15.51 -11.22
C ASP A 81 -25.92 15.70 -12.33
N LYS A 82 -24.96 16.60 -12.07
CA LYS A 82 -23.91 16.98 -13.02
C LYS A 82 -22.79 15.93 -13.15
N THR A 83 -22.82 14.85 -12.38
CA THR A 83 -21.82 13.76 -12.46
C THR A 83 -21.97 12.89 -13.70
N ILE A 84 -23.18 12.84 -14.26
CA ILE A 84 -23.53 12.05 -15.46
C ILE A 84 -22.95 12.70 -16.74
N LEU A 85 -22.56 13.98 -16.67
CA LEU A 85 -22.01 14.72 -17.79
C LEU A 85 -20.63 14.16 -18.21
N PRO A 86 -20.29 14.16 -19.52
CA PRO A 86 -18.95 13.83 -19.98
C PRO A 86 -17.89 14.72 -19.30
N GLY A 87 -16.71 14.17 -18.99
CA GLY A 87 -15.68 14.87 -18.20
C GLY A 87 -15.26 16.25 -18.75
N VAL A 88 -15.35 16.45 -20.06
CA VAL A 88 -15.06 17.75 -20.72
C VAL A 88 -16.10 18.82 -20.36
N MET A 89 -17.35 18.41 -20.09
CA MET A 89 -18.47 19.28 -19.69
C MET A 89 -18.59 19.44 -18.16
N GLN A 90 -17.81 18.68 -17.37
CA GLN A 90 -17.75 18.82 -15.90
C GLN A 90 -16.93 20.04 -15.47
N VAL A 91 -17.23 21.20 -16.06
CA VAL A 91 -16.51 22.46 -15.87
C VAL A 91 -17.51 23.58 -15.65
N LYS A 92 -17.24 24.45 -14.68
CA LYS A 92 -18.08 25.61 -14.40
C LYS A 92 -17.98 26.61 -15.56
N HIS A 93 -19.12 27.00 -16.14
CA HIS A 93 -19.20 27.89 -17.32
C HIS A 93 -18.50 27.35 -18.58
N PHE A 94 -18.94 26.16 -19.01
CA PHE A 94 -18.48 25.53 -20.25
C PHE A 94 -18.71 26.48 -21.46
N GLY A 95 -17.64 26.80 -22.20
CA GLY A 95 -17.67 27.69 -23.36
C GLY A 95 -17.33 29.16 -23.11
N CYS A 96 -17.11 29.59 -21.85
CA CYS A 96 -16.75 30.99 -21.55
C CYS A 96 -15.22 31.24 -21.60
N ARG A 97 -14.82 32.42 -22.08
CA ARG A 97 -13.42 32.87 -22.16
C ARG A 97 -12.98 33.33 -20.76
N GLY A 98 -12.02 32.61 -20.15
CA GLY A 98 -11.60 32.83 -18.75
C GLY A 98 -11.45 31.56 -17.90
N ARG A 99 -11.50 30.38 -18.55
CA ARG A 99 -11.36 29.09 -17.87
C ARG A 99 -10.00 28.96 -17.20
N VAL A 100 -9.99 28.83 -15.88
CA VAL A 100 -8.83 28.33 -15.14
C VAL A 100 -8.57 26.88 -15.54
N LYS A 101 -7.34 26.61 -15.99
CA LYS A 101 -6.89 25.30 -16.49
C LYS A 101 -6.96 24.21 -15.41
N TRP A 102 -6.84 24.60 -14.14
CA TRP A 102 -6.66 23.72 -13.00
C TRP A 102 -7.89 23.72 -12.10
N THR A 103 -8.31 22.53 -11.62
CA THR A 103 -9.54 22.33 -10.84
C THR A 103 -9.28 22.29 -9.33
N HIS A 104 -8.47 21.34 -8.88
CA HIS A 104 -8.05 21.20 -7.48
C HIS A 104 -6.55 20.91 -7.41
N LEU A 105 -5.88 21.48 -6.40
CA LEU A 105 -4.45 21.25 -6.17
C LEU A 105 -4.16 19.75 -6.10
N SER A 106 -5.00 18.95 -5.43
CA SER A 106 -4.85 17.49 -5.31
C SER A 106 -4.87 16.70 -6.62
N ASN A 107 -5.53 17.19 -7.67
CA ASN A 107 -5.53 16.52 -8.98
C ASN A 107 -4.26 16.82 -9.77
N GLU A 108 -3.64 17.97 -9.51
CA GLU A 108 -2.39 18.42 -10.12
C GLU A 108 -1.19 18.21 -9.17
N ASP A 109 -1.44 17.69 -7.98
CA ASP A 109 -0.46 17.48 -6.93
C ASP A 109 0.38 16.28 -7.32
N THR A 110 1.51 16.56 -7.96
CA THR A 110 2.53 15.57 -8.28
C THR A 110 3.45 15.28 -7.08
N THR A 111 3.15 15.82 -5.88
CA THR A 111 3.87 15.47 -4.66
C THR A 111 3.73 13.97 -4.42
N ASP A 112 4.75 13.23 -4.84
CA ASP A 112 4.88 11.83 -4.51
C ASP A 112 5.14 11.76 -3.01
N TRP A 113 4.14 11.36 -2.23
CA TRP A 113 4.24 11.20 -0.77
C TRP A 113 5.32 10.18 -0.36
N ASN A 114 5.85 9.42 -1.33
CA ASN A 114 7.02 8.55 -1.15
C ASN A 114 8.37 9.29 -1.28
N TYR A 115 8.40 10.47 -1.92
CA TYR A 115 9.53 11.39 -2.01
C TYR A 115 9.41 12.53 -0.98
N ASN A 116 9.24 12.15 0.28
CA ASN A 116 9.50 13.08 1.36
C ASN A 116 11.03 13.40 1.36
N PRO A 117 11.49 14.66 1.45
CA PRO A 117 12.91 15.00 1.64
C PRO A 117 13.58 14.27 2.82
N TRP A 118 12.77 13.75 3.75
CA TRP A 118 13.22 12.92 4.87
C TRP A 118 13.30 11.40 4.57
N THR A 119 12.84 10.93 3.40
CA THR A 119 12.82 9.50 3.01
C THR A 119 13.50 9.19 1.68
N CYS A 120 13.98 10.20 0.95
CA CYS A 120 14.67 9.98 -0.32
C CYS A 120 16.18 10.22 -0.26
N ASP A 121 16.86 9.40 -1.06
CA ASP A 121 18.29 9.31 -1.34
C ASP A 121 19.19 10.44 -0.77
N TYR A 122 20.15 10.02 0.05
CA TYR A 122 21.11 10.88 0.76
C TYR A 122 21.84 11.86 -0.17
N ALA A 123 22.07 11.50 -1.43
CA ALA A 123 22.81 12.32 -2.39
C ALA A 123 22.08 13.61 -2.80
N LEU A 124 20.76 13.57 -2.97
CA LEU A 124 19.98 14.75 -3.35
C LEU A 124 19.76 15.68 -2.16
N CYS A 125 19.51 15.09 -0.99
CA CYS A 125 19.35 15.81 0.26
C CYS A 125 20.65 16.55 0.65
N ALA A 126 21.82 15.94 0.42
CA ALA A 126 23.12 16.57 0.63
C ALA A 126 23.37 17.77 -0.30
N LYS A 127 23.00 17.66 -1.59
CA LYS A 127 23.12 18.77 -2.55
C LYS A 127 22.21 19.95 -2.20
N TYR A 128 20.99 19.68 -1.75
CA TYR A 128 20.07 20.72 -1.29
C TYR A 128 20.58 21.40 -0.02
N ASN A 129 21.02 20.63 0.98
CA ASN A 129 21.60 21.19 2.22
C ASN A 129 22.86 22.04 1.94
N ALA A 130 23.70 21.63 0.99
CA ALA A 130 24.90 22.39 0.60
C ALA A 130 24.58 23.72 -0.11
N ARG A 131 23.37 23.86 -0.69
CA ARG A 131 22.93 25.06 -1.42
C ARG A 131 22.14 26.05 -0.56
N MET A 132 21.74 25.66 0.65
CA MET A 132 20.99 26.54 1.56
C MET A 132 21.96 27.46 2.30
N ALA A 133 22.07 28.71 1.84
CA ALA A 133 22.87 29.73 2.52
C ALA A 133 22.19 30.15 3.85
N GLY A 134 22.96 30.17 4.94
CA GLY A 134 22.52 30.72 6.24
C GLY A 134 22.16 29.70 7.34
N MET A 135 22.34 28.40 7.12
CA MET A 135 22.14 27.38 8.17
C MET A 135 23.47 26.71 8.54
N ASN A 136 24.00 27.00 9.73
CA ASN A 136 25.25 26.43 10.26
C ASN A 136 25.09 24.98 10.79
N ALA A 137 23.93 24.34 10.59
CA ALA A 137 23.69 22.97 11.02
C ALA A 137 22.73 22.25 10.03
N PRO A 138 22.94 20.94 9.78
CA PRO A 138 22.00 20.15 9.00
C PRO A 138 20.64 20.15 9.71
N ILE A 139 19.56 20.33 8.97
CA ILE A 139 18.20 20.30 9.50
C ILE A 139 17.95 18.89 10.06
N ALA A 140 18.09 18.72 11.37
CA ALA A 140 17.78 17.47 12.02
C ALA A 140 16.27 17.29 12.08
N LYS A 141 15.79 16.07 11.84
CA LYS A 141 14.37 15.73 12.00
C LYS A 141 13.92 16.15 13.41
N PRO A 142 12.85 16.95 13.57
CA PRO A 142 12.35 17.29 14.89
C PRO A 142 12.01 15.99 15.62
N LYS A 143 12.49 15.84 16.86
CA LYS A 143 12.15 14.71 17.72
C LYS A 143 10.65 14.80 18.05
N GLY A 144 9.82 14.27 17.16
CA GLY A 144 8.39 14.21 17.35
C GLY A 144 8.07 13.54 18.68
N SER A 145 7.05 14.05 19.37
CA SER A 145 6.55 13.44 20.61
C SER A 145 6.34 11.93 20.42
N LYS A 146 6.63 11.13 21.46
CA LYS A 146 6.56 9.65 21.51
C LYS A 146 5.16 9.05 21.24
N LYS A 147 4.27 9.75 20.53
CA LYS A 147 2.91 9.33 20.18
C LYS A 147 2.72 9.36 18.67
N LEU A 148 3.44 8.49 17.96
CA LEU A 148 3.06 8.02 16.63
C LEU A 148 3.56 6.58 16.44
N LYS A 149 2.70 5.66 16.89
CA LYS A 149 2.38 4.33 16.36
C LYS A 149 3.53 3.41 15.92
N TYR A 150 3.77 2.42 16.78
CA TYR A 150 4.04 1.00 16.48
C TYR A 150 4.17 0.66 14.97
N TRP A 151 5.38 0.78 14.45
CA TRP A 151 5.86 0.04 13.30
C TRP A 151 7.30 -0.34 13.63
N GLU A 152 7.57 -1.61 13.86
CA GLU A 152 8.94 -2.14 13.93
C GLU A 152 9.60 -1.99 12.55
N THR A 153 10.06 -0.78 12.24
CA THR A 153 10.84 -0.44 11.04
C THR A 153 12.31 -0.86 11.17
N HIS A 154 12.64 -1.83 12.01
CA HIS A 154 14.05 -2.11 12.36
C HIS A 154 14.71 -3.22 11.54
N LEU A 155 14.04 -3.77 10.51
CA LEU A 155 14.55 -4.99 9.87
C LEU A 155 14.59 -5.03 8.34
N GLY A 156 14.05 -4.06 7.60
CA GLY A 156 14.07 -4.13 6.12
C GLY A 156 12.90 -4.88 5.49
N LEU A 157 11.85 -5.18 6.25
CA LEU A 157 10.55 -5.66 5.74
C LEU A 157 9.44 -4.72 6.22
N LYS A 158 8.59 -4.24 5.31
CA LYS A 158 7.50 -3.31 5.60
C LYS A 158 6.18 -3.83 5.03
N ILE A 159 5.19 -4.03 5.89
CA ILE A 159 3.83 -4.37 5.44
C ILE A 159 3.13 -3.10 4.96
N ARG A 160 2.47 -3.18 3.79
CA ARG A 160 1.72 -2.06 3.23
C ARG A 160 0.38 -1.92 3.95
N PRO A 161 0.03 -0.70 4.42
CA PRO A 161 -1.27 -0.45 5.01
C PRO A 161 -2.35 -0.52 3.92
N GLY A 162 -3.58 -0.86 4.31
CA GLY A 162 -4.74 -0.77 3.41
C GLY A 162 -5.70 -1.96 3.43
N TYR A 163 -5.44 -2.97 4.24
CA TYR A 163 -6.35 -4.10 4.42
C TYR A 163 -7.02 -4.01 5.78
N THR A 164 -8.35 -3.99 5.81
CA THR A 164 -9.15 -3.98 7.05
C THR A 164 -9.45 -5.39 7.54
N SER A 165 -9.52 -6.36 6.62
CA SER A 165 -9.71 -7.78 6.91
C SER A 165 -8.92 -8.66 5.94
N TYR A 166 -8.76 -9.94 6.28
CA TYR A 166 -8.14 -10.91 5.38
C TYR A 166 -8.94 -11.09 4.07
N ASP A 167 -10.27 -11.09 4.16
CA ASP A 167 -11.13 -11.17 2.97
C ASP A 167 -10.90 -10.00 2.02
N SER A 168 -10.72 -8.78 2.55
CA SER A 168 -10.43 -7.60 1.74
C SER A 168 -9.11 -7.74 0.97
N TYR A 169 -8.15 -8.44 1.55
CA TYR A 169 -6.88 -8.77 0.93
C TYR A 169 -7.05 -9.81 -0.18
N ILE A 170 -7.74 -10.92 0.09
CA ILE A 170 -8.01 -11.97 -0.89
C ILE A 170 -8.78 -11.41 -2.09
N GLN A 171 -9.81 -10.59 -1.86
CA GLN A 171 -10.58 -9.95 -2.93
C GLN A 171 -9.70 -9.07 -3.83
N ARG A 172 -8.75 -8.34 -3.24
CA ARG A 172 -7.80 -7.53 -4.02
C ARG A 172 -6.88 -8.38 -4.88
N GLN A 173 -6.43 -9.54 -4.38
CA GLN A 173 -5.62 -10.46 -5.17
C GLN A 173 -6.44 -11.12 -6.28
N LEU A 174 -7.68 -11.54 -5.98
CA LEU A 174 -8.61 -12.09 -6.97
C LEU A 174 -8.91 -11.09 -8.11
N ASN A 175 -9.05 -9.80 -7.81
CA ASN A 175 -9.25 -8.77 -8.83
C ASN A 175 -8.11 -8.73 -9.87
N LYS A 176 -6.87 -9.04 -9.47
CA LYS A 176 -5.73 -9.17 -10.40
C LYS A 176 -5.85 -10.46 -11.22
N THR A 177 -6.08 -11.59 -10.55
CA THR A 177 -6.03 -12.93 -11.17
C THR A 177 -7.24 -13.22 -12.07
N LEU A 178 -8.41 -12.65 -11.77
CA LEU A 178 -9.64 -12.81 -12.55
C LEU A 178 -9.75 -11.82 -13.71
N ASN A 179 -8.85 -10.85 -13.84
CA ASN A 179 -8.92 -9.86 -14.90
C ASN A 179 -8.76 -10.54 -16.29
N PRO A 180 -9.78 -10.50 -17.16
CA PRO A 180 -9.78 -11.26 -18.41
C PRO A 180 -8.69 -10.79 -19.39
N LYS A 181 -8.35 -9.49 -19.38
CA LYS A 181 -7.28 -8.95 -20.22
C LYS A 181 -5.92 -9.50 -19.81
N LEU A 182 -5.64 -9.54 -18.51
CA LEU A 182 -4.39 -10.09 -17.98
C LEU A 182 -4.28 -11.58 -18.24
N ARG A 183 -5.37 -12.34 -18.00
CA ARG A 183 -5.39 -13.78 -18.30
C ARG A 183 -5.11 -14.07 -19.77
N LYS A 184 -5.73 -13.32 -20.70
CA LYS A 184 -5.45 -13.47 -22.14
C LYS A 184 -3.98 -13.22 -22.49
N ILE A 185 -3.34 -12.24 -21.85
CA ILE A 185 -1.91 -11.95 -22.06
C ILE A 185 -1.06 -13.11 -21.51
N TRP A 186 -1.37 -13.59 -20.31
CA TRP A 186 -0.65 -14.69 -19.66
C TRP A 186 -0.73 -16.02 -20.40
N THR A 187 -1.83 -16.27 -21.12
CA THR A 187 -2.03 -17.50 -21.92
C THR A 187 -1.50 -17.42 -23.34
N THR A 188 -1.15 -16.24 -23.86
CA THR A 188 -0.75 -16.05 -25.27
C THR A 188 0.71 -15.63 -25.38
N ARG A 189 0.97 -14.32 -25.44
CA ARG A 189 2.30 -13.77 -25.71
C ARG A 189 3.27 -14.00 -24.57
N ASP A 190 2.81 -13.84 -23.33
CA ASP A 190 3.70 -13.95 -22.17
C ASP A 190 4.00 -15.41 -21.82
N TRP A 191 3.19 -16.37 -22.28
CA TRP A 191 3.34 -17.78 -21.94
C TRP A 191 4.74 -18.32 -22.29
N ASN A 192 5.09 -18.29 -23.58
CA ASN A 192 6.36 -18.83 -24.06
C ASN A 192 7.57 -18.03 -23.54
N ARG A 193 7.45 -16.70 -23.50
CA ARG A 193 8.51 -15.83 -22.98
C ARG A 193 8.82 -16.15 -21.52
N LYS A 194 7.79 -16.31 -20.69
CA LYS A 194 7.96 -16.60 -19.27
C LYS A 194 8.55 -17.97 -19.04
N ILE A 195 8.03 -18.97 -19.75
CA ILE A 195 8.57 -20.34 -19.68
C ILE A 195 10.05 -20.35 -20.00
N HIS A 196 10.49 -19.66 -21.07
CA HIS A 196 11.90 -19.66 -21.44
C HIS A 196 12.82 -19.12 -20.32
N VAL A 197 12.40 -18.04 -19.66
CA VAL A 197 13.15 -17.48 -18.52
C VAL A 197 13.16 -18.44 -17.32
N PHE A 198 12.01 -19.05 -16.98
CA PHE A 198 11.95 -20.05 -15.92
C PHE A 198 12.78 -21.31 -16.23
N LEU A 199 12.83 -21.74 -17.49
CA LEU A 199 13.68 -22.84 -17.93
C LEU A 199 15.15 -22.56 -17.62
N THR A 200 15.63 -21.33 -17.86
CA THR A 200 17.01 -20.95 -17.52
C THR A 200 17.25 -21.09 -16.02
N PHE A 201 16.37 -20.51 -15.20
CA PHE A 201 16.49 -20.58 -13.73
C PHE A 201 16.49 -22.02 -13.20
N PHE A 202 15.53 -22.85 -13.64
CA PHE A 202 15.45 -24.24 -13.16
C PHE A 202 16.60 -25.12 -13.67
N ASN A 203 17.13 -24.86 -14.87
CA ASN A 203 18.33 -25.56 -15.35
C ASN A 203 19.57 -25.19 -14.53
N ASP A 204 19.72 -23.95 -14.12
CA ASP A 204 20.84 -23.54 -13.27
C ASP A 204 20.74 -24.17 -11.88
N LEU A 205 19.54 -24.22 -11.29
CA LEU A 205 19.29 -24.96 -10.04
C LEU A 205 19.60 -26.47 -10.14
N LYS A 206 19.37 -27.09 -11.31
CA LYS A 206 19.78 -28.48 -11.55
C LYS A 206 21.29 -28.65 -11.62
N LYS A 207 22.01 -27.76 -12.31
CA LYS A 207 23.49 -27.82 -12.38
C LYS A 207 24.13 -27.73 -10.99
N GLU A 208 23.45 -27.07 -10.07
CA GLU A 208 23.90 -26.88 -8.69
C GLU A 208 23.45 -27.97 -7.73
N ASN A 209 22.77 -29.00 -8.23
CA ASN A 209 22.24 -30.09 -7.41
C ASN A 209 21.25 -29.60 -6.34
N LEU A 210 20.48 -28.55 -6.65
CA LEU A 210 19.40 -28.03 -5.83
C LEU A 210 18.01 -28.53 -6.28
N LEU A 211 17.92 -28.99 -7.53
CA LEU A 211 16.73 -29.56 -8.14
C LEU A 211 17.08 -30.87 -8.84
N PHE A 212 16.23 -31.90 -8.69
CA PHE A 212 16.44 -33.21 -9.31
C PHE A 212 15.22 -33.64 -10.10
N ASN A 213 15.40 -34.51 -11.10
CA ASN A 213 14.27 -35.02 -11.90
C ASN A 213 13.25 -35.80 -11.07
N SER A 214 13.70 -36.44 -9.99
CA SER A 214 12.86 -37.19 -9.06
C SER A 214 12.21 -36.32 -7.98
N SER A 215 12.50 -35.01 -7.94
CA SER A 215 11.94 -34.11 -6.94
C SER A 215 10.44 -33.93 -7.16
N LYS A 216 9.66 -34.03 -6.08
CA LYS A 216 8.28 -33.54 -6.06
C LYS A 216 8.29 -32.03 -5.82
N ALA A 217 7.80 -31.26 -6.79
CA ALA A 217 7.94 -29.80 -6.81
C ALA A 217 6.61 -29.07 -6.71
N LEU A 218 6.58 -27.99 -5.92
CA LEU A 218 5.45 -27.07 -5.79
C LEU A 218 5.83 -25.65 -6.24
N CYS A 219 4.96 -25.03 -7.04
CA CYS A 219 5.05 -23.61 -7.35
C CYS A 219 3.94 -22.82 -6.66
N ILE A 220 4.30 -21.84 -5.85
CA ILE A 220 3.39 -21.04 -5.04
C ILE A 220 3.07 -19.73 -5.77
N GLY A 221 1.79 -19.51 -6.05
CA GLY A 221 1.31 -18.33 -6.80
C GLY A 221 1.42 -18.52 -8.32
N ALA A 222 1.17 -19.75 -8.79
CA ALA A 222 1.47 -20.18 -10.14
C ALA A 222 0.56 -19.63 -11.23
N ARG A 223 -0.53 -18.93 -10.87
CA ARG A 223 -1.51 -18.36 -11.81
C ARG A 223 -1.98 -19.38 -12.85
N MET A 224 -1.48 -19.27 -14.09
CA MET A 224 -1.84 -20.15 -15.21
C MET A 224 -0.89 -21.35 -15.35
N GLY A 225 0.20 -21.43 -14.58
CA GLY A 225 1.10 -22.57 -14.51
C GLY A 225 2.38 -22.47 -15.34
N GLN A 226 2.85 -21.27 -15.71
CA GLN A 226 4.05 -21.13 -16.56
C GLN A 226 5.32 -21.74 -15.93
N GLU A 227 5.52 -21.51 -14.64
CA GLU A 227 6.57 -22.10 -13.81
C GLU A 227 6.47 -23.63 -13.70
N VAL A 228 5.27 -24.17 -13.53
CA VAL A 228 5.02 -25.61 -13.49
C VAL A 228 5.35 -26.26 -14.84
N GLU A 229 4.89 -25.66 -15.93
CA GLU A 229 5.21 -26.09 -17.29
C GLU A 229 6.72 -26.08 -17.56
N ALA A 230 7.44 -25.06 -17.05
CA ALA A 230 8.89 -25.00 -17.16
C ALA A 230 9.59 -26.11 -16.36
N LEU A 231 9.16 -26.41 -15.13
CA LEU A 231 9.68 -27.54 -14.34
C LEU A 231 9.50 -28.88 -15.06
N LYS A 232 8.30 -29.13 -15.61
CA LYS A 232 8.02 -30.35 -16.39
C LYS A 232 8.97 -30.48 -17.59
N ARG A 233 9.21 -29.39 -18.32
CA ARG A 233 10.14 -29.35 -19.47
C ARG A 233 11.60 -29.55 -19.08
N VAL A 234 12.00 -29.12 -17.89
CA VAL A 234 13.36 -29.35 -17.33
C VAL A 234 13.55 -30.82 -16.86
N GLY A 235 12.47 -31.61 -16.82
CA GLY A 235 12.47 -33.03 -16.49
C GLY A 235 11.90 -33.38 -15.11
N VAL A 236 11.33 -32.39 -14.40
CA VAL A 236 10.68 -32.58 -13.10
C VAL A 236 9.19 -32.80 -13.34
N SER A 237 8.83 -34.05 -13.65
CA SER A 237 7.47 -34.42 -14.07
C SER A 237 6.44 -34.27 -12.95
N ASP A 238 6.81 -34.62 -11.71
CA ASP A 238 5.99 -34.47 -10.50
C ASP A 238 6.04 -33.03 -9.96
N SER A 239 5.45 -32.13 -10.74
CA SER A 239 5.33 -30.71 -10.43
C SER A 239 3.89 -30.24 -10.51
N ILE A 240 3.49 -29.45 -9.51
CA ILE A 240 2.16 -28.85 -9.39
C ILE A 240 2.26 -27.40 -8.93
N GLY A 241 1.29 -26.56 -9.31
CA GLY A 241 1.19 -25.18 -8.83
C GLY A 241 -0.04 -24.96 -7.96
N ILE A 242 0.01 -23.95 -7.10
CA ILE A 242 -1.15 -23.43 -6.37
C ILE A 242 -1.41 -21.96 -6.68
N ASP A 243 -2.68 -21.60 -6.79
CA ASP A 243 -3.14 -20.21 -6.85
C ASP A 243 -4.57 -20.12 -6.30
N LEU A 244 -5.01 -18.91 -5.93
CA LEU A 244 -6.39 -18.64 -5.50
C LEU A 244 -7.39 -19.01 -6.60
N VAL A 245 -7.00 -18.83 -7.87
CA VAL A 245 -7.80 -19.24 -9.03
C VAL A 245 -7.12 -20.41 -9.73
N PRO A 246 -7.73 -21.61 -9.74
CA PRO A 246 -7.12 -22.77 -10.37
C PRO A 246 -7.00 -22.63 -11.89
N SER A 247 -6.06 -23.39 -12.46
CA SER A 247 -5.87 -23.54 -13.90
C SER A 247 -5.43 -24.98 -14.21
N PRO A 248 -6.37 -25.95 -14.19
CA PRO A 248 -6.07 -27.34 -14.48
C PRO A 248 -5.49 -27.54 -15.89
N PRO A 249 -4.59 -28.51 -16.11
CA PRO A 249 -4.11 -29.50 -15.13
C PRO A 249 -2.91 -29.01 -14.27
N LEU A 250 -2.36 -27.83 -14.54
CA LEU A 250 -1.08 -27.39 -13.97
C LEU A 250 -1.21 -26.76 -12.58
N VAL A 251 -2.34 -26.11 -12.29
CA VAL A 251 -2.52 -25.32 -11.06
C VAL A 251 -3.82 -25.71 -10.35
N VAL A 252 -3.69 -26.09 -9.08
CA VAL A 252 -4.82 -26.39 -8.19
C VAL A 252 -5.18 -25.16 -7.36
N LYS A 253 -6.41 -25.16 -6.83
CA LYS A 253 -6.89 -24.07 -5.97
C LYS A 253 -6.21 -24.17 -4.61
N GLY A 254 -5.55 -23.10 -4.17
CA GLY A 254 -4.90 -23.05 -2.87
C GLY A 254 -4.58 -21.63 -2.42
N ASP A 255 -4.59 -21.42 -1.12
CA ASP A 255 -4.09 -20.20 -0.49
C ASP A 255 -2.67 -20.46 0.00
N PHE A 256 -1.74 -19.54 -0.26
CA PHE A 256 -0.37 -19.73 0.20
C PHE A 256 -0.18 -19.42 1.70
N HIS A 257 -1.16 -18.80 2.37
CA HIS A 257 -1.18 -18.71 3.83
C HIS A 257 -1.74 -19.96 4.50
N HIS A 258 -2.33 -20.88 3.73
CA HIS A 258 -2.80 -22.18 4.19
C HIS A 258 -2.87 -23.16 3.00
N GLN A 259 -1.74 -23.82 2.73
CA GLN A 259 -1.57 -24.66 1.56
C GLN A 259 -2.35 -25.97 1.72
N PRO A 260 -3.08 -26.43 0.68
CA PRO A 260 -3.95 -27.62 0.75
C PRO A 260 -3.15 -28.93 0.59
N PHE A 261 -2.00 -29.02 1.25
CA PHE A 261 -1.11 -30.18 1.20
C PHE A 261 -0.70 -30.60 2.60
N ASP A 262 -0.41 -31.89 2.75
CA ASP A 262 0.08 -32.46 3.99
C ASP A 262 1.52 -32.00 4.29
N ASP A 263 1.91 -32.14 5.54
CA ASP A 263 3.26 -31.84 6.00
C ASP A 263 4.30 -32.70 5.25
N GLU A 264 5.48 -32.14 5.00
CA GLU A 264 6.63 -32.86 4.43
C GLU A 264 6.33 -33.58 3.11
N THR A 265 5.54 -32.94 2.25
CA THR A 265 5.12 -33.48 0.96
C THR A 265 6.15 -33.24 -0.15
N PHE A 266 6.76 -32.06 -0.21
CA PHE A 266 7.55 -31.61 -1.36
C PHE A 266 9.06 -31.63 -1.09
N ASP A 267 9.84 -31.95 -2.13
CA ASP A 267 11.31 -31.88 -2.09
C ASP A 267 11.81 -30.50 -2.52
N PHE A 268 11.02 -29.79 -3.35
CA PHE A 268 11.35 -28.49 -3.91
C PHE A 268 10.15 -27.55 -3.94
N GLU A 269 10.32 -26.31 -3.49
CA GLU A 269 9.30 -25.26 -3.55
C GLU A 269 9.84 -23.99 -4.21
N PHE A 270 9.05 -23.41 -5.13
CA PHE A 270 9.39 -22.17 -5.83
C PHE A 270 8.30 -21.13 -5.64
N SER A 271 8.68 -19.87 -5.38
CA SER A 271 7.72 -18.76 -5.34
C SER A 271 8.27 -17.45 -5.88
N ASN A 272 7.40 -16.72 -6.58
CA ASN A 272 7.64 -15.36 -7.07
C ASN A 272 6.61 -14.35 -6.51
N VAL A 273 5.89 -14.72 -5.43
CA VAL A 273 4.77 -13.94 -4.88
C VAL A 273 4.98 -13.50 -3.44
N PHE A 274 6.21 -13.56 -2.91
CA PHE A 274 6.49 -13.17 -1.53
C PHE A 274 6.03 -11.74 -1.22
N ASP A 275 6.22 -10.80 -2.15
CA ASP A 275 5.79 -9.40 -2.05
C ASP A 275 4.27 -9.26 -1.94
N HIS A 276 3.50 -10.26 -2.42
CA HIS A 276 2.05 -10.32 -2.27
C HIS A 276 1.59 -10.86 -0.92
N ALA A 277 2.46 -11.45 -0.10
CA ALA A 277 2.05 -12.06 1.17
C ALA A 277 1.67 -11.00 2.23
N LEU A 278 0.41 -11.00 2.69
CA LEU A 278 -0.02 -10.12 3.79
C LEU A 278 0.64 -10.49 5.12
N TYR A 279 0.78 -11.79 5.38
CA TYR A 279 1.46 -12.34 6.55
C TYR A 279 2.71 -13.13 6.10
N PRO A 280 3.88 -12.48 5.97
CA PRO A 280 5.11 -13.15 5.56
C PRO A 280 5.53 -14.31 6.47
N GLY A 281 5.29 -14.21 7.79
CA GLY A 281 5.53 -15.30 8.74
C GLY A 281 4.74 -16.55 8.39
N LYS A 282 3.41 -16.44 8.26
CA LYS A 282 2.55 -17.57 7.87
C LYS A 282 2.92 -18.18 6.52
N PHE A 283 3.29 -17.32 5.56
CA PHE A 283 3.75 -17.78 4.24
C PHE A 283 5.00 -18.66 4.35
N VAL A 284 5.99 -18.23 5.15
CA VAL A 284 7.23 -18.99 5.40
C VAL A 284 6.99 -20.22 6.28
N ASP A 285 6.07 -20.16 7.24
CA ASP A 285 5.68 -21.29 8.08
C ASP A 285 5.04 -22.41 7.24
N GLU A 286 4.16 -22.06 6.29
CA GLU A 286 3.55 -23.04 5.39
C GLU A 286 4.60 -23.71 4.49
N ILE A 287 5.53 -22.95 3.91
CA ILE A 287 6.66 -23.51 3.14
C ILE A 287 7.46 -24.49 4.00
N GLN A 288 7.80 -24.11 5.24
CA GLN A 288 8.56 -24.99 6.13
C GLN A 288 7.76 -26.22 6.57
N ARG A 289 6.42 -26.15 6.58
CA ARG A 289 5.53 -27.26 6.92
C ARG A 289 5.47 -28.26 5.76
N THR A 290 5.24 -27.80 4.54
CA THR A 290 5.04 -28.65 3.36
C THR A 290 6.34 -29.20 2.76
N LEU A 291 7.48 -28.54 2.99
CA LEU A 291 8.78 -28.99 2.51
C LEU A 291 9.33 -30.12 3.41
N LYS A 292 9.90 -31.17 2.81
CA LYS A 292 10.58 -32.26 3.55
C LYS A 292 11.87 -31.78 4.22
N PRO A 293 12.35 -32.46 5.28
CA PRO A 293 13.69 -32.24 5.82
C PRO A 293 14.76 -32.38 4.72
N GLY A 294 15.65 -31.40 4.60
CA GLY A 294 16.64 -31.34 3.52
C GLY A 294 16.10 -30.82 2.17
N GLY A 295 14.80 -30.57 2.04
CA GLY A 295 14.21 -29.99 0.84
C GLY A 295 14.66 -28.54 0.60
N VAL A 296 14.48 -28.07 -0.63
CA VAL A 296 14.96 -26.76 -1.08
C VAL A 296 13.80 -25.82 -1.41
N CYS A 297 13.86 -24.60 -0.90
CA CYS A 297 12.93 -23.51 -1.23
C CYS A 297 13.68 -22.41 -1.99
N VAL A 298 13.12 -21.95 -3.10
CA VAL A 298 13.65 -20.87 -3.92
C VAL A 298 12.64 -19.74 -4.00
N LEU A 299 13.05 -18.56 -3.56
CA LEU A 299 12.24 -17.34 -3.59
C LEU A 299 12.87 -16.32 -4.54
N HIS A 300 12.08 -15.84 -5.49
CA HIS A 300 12.40 -14.63 -6.24
C HIS A 300 11.73 -13.44 -5.57
N VAL A 301 12.52 -12.44 -5.19
CA VAL A 301 12.07 -11.24 -4.47
C VAL A 301 12.59 -9.97 -5.15
N ALA A 302 11.91 -8.85 -4.90
CA ALA A 302 12.36 -7.53 -5.33
C ALA A 302 12.93 -6.78 -4.12
N LEU A 303 14.24 -6.49 -4.14
CA LEU A 303 14.92 -5.70 -3.10
C LEU A 303 15.18 -4.26 -3.54
N SER A 304 15.60 -4.06 -4.79
CA SER A 304 16.01 -2.76 -5.36
C SER A 304 14.98 -2.19 -6.34
N ARG A 305 14.09 -3.04 -6.87
CA ARG A 305 13.04 -2.64 -7.82
C ARG A 305 11.73 -2.27 -7.15
N ARG A 306 10.98 -1.35 -7.78
CA ARG A 306 9.66 -0.93 -7.31
C ARG A 306 8.70 -2.11 -7.37
N SER A 307 8.19 -2.50 -6.21
CA SER A 307 7.13 -3.48 -6.04
C SER A 307 5.83 -3.02 -6.71
N ASP A 308 4.99 -3.97 -7.09
CA ASP A 308 3.81 -3.70 -7.91
C ASP A 308 2.64 -3.09 -7.09
N LYS A 309 1.53 -2.76 -7.77
CA LYS A 309 0.33 -2.19 -7.12
C LYS A 309 -0.40 -3.19 -6.21
N TYR A 310 -0.18 -4.48 -6.40
CA TYR A 310 -0.82 -5.58 -5.68
C TYR A 310 0.07 -6.19 -4.59
N SER A 311 1.33 -5.78 -4.47
CA SER A 311 2.21 -6.16 -3.37
C SER A 311 1.59 -5.72 -2.04
N ALA A 312 1.63 -6.61 -1.06
CA ALA A 312 1.17 -6.41 0.30
C ALA A 312 2.32 -6.12 1.27
N ASN A 313 3.56 -6.42 0.89
CA ASN A 313 4.75 -6.05 1.62
C ASN A 313 5.85 -5.54 0.68
N ASP A 314 6.80 -4.81 1.26
CA ASP A 314 8.01 -4.33 0.63
C ASP A 314 9.21 -4.90 1.39
N LEU A 315 10.10 -5.56 0.66
CA LEU A 315 11.35 -6.10 1.19
C LEU A 315 12.51 -5.23 0.70
N PHE A 316 13.36 -4.80 1.60
CA PHE A 316 14.50 -3.92 1.32
C PHE A 316 15.85 -4.62 1.49
N SER A 317 15.85 -5.79 2.14
CA SER A 317 17.06 -6.56 2.39
C SER A 317 16.73 -8.04 2.65
N VAL A 318 17.73 -8.94 2.66
CA VAL A 318 17.52 -10.40 2.81
C VAL A 318 17.41 -10.82 4.29
N GLU A 319 17.88 -9.98 5.21
CA GLU A 319 17.91 -10.28 6.65
C GLU A 319 16.52 -10.62 7.25
N PRO A 320 15.41 -9.95 6.89
CA PRO A 320 14.07 -10.39 7.28
C PRO A 320 13.76 -11.83 6.89
N LEU A 321 14.05 -12.21 5.65
CA LEU A 321 13.80 -13.57 5.16
C LEU A 321 14.60 -14.57 6.00
N LYS A 322 15.88 -14.29 6.23
CA LYS A 322 16.74 -15.14 7.07
C LYS A 322 16.19 -15.30 8.50
N LYS A 323 15.55 -14.28 9.06
CA LYS A 323 14.93 -14.36 10.39
C LYS A 323 13.59 -15.12 10.40
N LEU A 324 12.83 -15.05 9.31
CA LEU A 324 11.57 -15.78 9.17
C LEU A 324 11.83 -17.29 8.98
N PHE A 325 12.84 -17.65 8.19
CA PHE A 325 13.26 -19.04 7.99
C PHE A 325 14.11 -19.54 9.17
N GLN A 326 13.45 -19.91 10.27
CA GLN A 326 14.13 -20.38 11.49
C GLN A 326 14.60 -21.84 11.39
N ARG A 327 13.91 -22.68 10.59
CA ARG A 327 14.22 -24.10 10.41
C ARG A 327 14.88 -24.41 9.07
N ALA A 328 15.44 -23.39 8.42
CA ALA A 328 16.13 -23.54 7.17
C ALA A 328 17.41 -22.71 7.14
N GLU A 329 18.44 -23.24 6.48
CA GLU A 329 19.69 -22.55 6.23
C GLU A 329 19.64 -21.80 4.90
N LEU A 330 20.21 -20.60 4.88
CA LEU A 330 20.39 -19.84 3.64
C LEU A 330 21.55 -20.46 2.86
N VAL A 331 21.26 -20.99 1.66
CA VAL A 331 22.27 -21.61 0.79
C VAL A 331 23.00 -20.54 -0.02
N HIS A 332 22.26 -19.68 -0.72
CA HIS A 332 22.85 -18.55 -1.44
C HIS A 332 21.84 -17.44 -1.74
N VAL A 333 22.39 -16.28 -2.10
CA VAL A 333 21.67 -15.10 -2.60
C VAL A 333 22.32 -14.69 -3.91
N ARG A 334 21.52 -14.44 -4.95
CA ARG A 334 22.01 -14.08 -6.28
C ARG A 334 21.15 -13.02 -6.92
N THR A 335 21.76 -12.22 -7.78
CA THR A 335 21.02 -11.29 -8.62
C THR A 335 20.44 -12.05 -9.81
N VAL A 336 19.14 -11.87 -10.05
CA VAL A 336 18.42 -12.45 -11.20
C VAL A 336 17.61 -11.36 -11.88
N ASP A 337 17.28 -11.52 -13.15
CA ASP A 337 16.34 -10.61 -13.83
C ASP A 337 15.08 -11.39 -14.22
N GLY A 338 14.12 -11.43 -13.29
CA GLY A 338 12.91 -12.24 -13.42
C GLY A 338 11.64 -11.43 -13.16
N PHE A 339 11.00 -10.93 -14.22
CA PHE A 339 9.64 -10.35 -14.16
C PHE A 339 9.45 -9.19 -13.15
N GLY A 340 10.49 -8.40 -12.91
CA GLY A 340 10.48 -7.31 -11.93
C GLY A 340 11.10 -7.67 -10.57
N LEU A 341 11.40 -8.95 -10.35
CA LEU A 341 12.18 -9.47 -9.24
C LEU A 341 13.66 -9.42 -9.63
N ASP A 342 14.51 -9.02 -8.70
CA ASP A 342 15.93 -8.76 -8.94
C ASP A 342 16.85 -9.68 -8.13
N THR A 343 16.31 -10.44 -7.19
CA THR A 343 17.08 -11.25 -6.25
C THR A 343 16.47 -12.63 -6.09
N GLU A 344 17.29 -13.66 -6.25
CA GLU A 344 16.98 -15.04 -5.91
C GLU A 344 17.60 -15.39 -4.56
N VAL A 345 16.79 -15.96 -3.69
CA VAL A 345 17.19 -16.41 -2.35
C VAL A 345 16.83 -17.88 -2.22
N VAL A 346 17.82 -18.71 -1.90
CA VAL A 346 17.64 -20.16 -1.76
C VAL A 346 17.84 -20.58 -0.31
N PHE A 347 16.86 -21.30 0.22
CA PHE A 347 16.89 -21.89 1.54
C PHE A 347 16.84 -23.42 1.44
N ARG A 348 17.51 -24.10 2.37
CA ARG A 348 17.42 -25.55 2.55
C ARG A 348 16.87 -25.84 3.94
N LYS A 349 15.79 -26.62 4.04
CA LYS A 349 15.22 -27.01 5.33
C LYS A 349 16.20 -27.92 6.07
N ASN A 350 16.38 -27.67 7.36
CA ASN A 350 17.24 -28.48 8.20
C ASN A 350 16.75 -29.94 8.22
N LYS A 351 17.69 -30.87 8.37
CA LYS A 351 17.38 -32.31 8.44
C LYS A 351 16.73 -32.70 9.75
#